data_AF-A0A7G5IJS2-F1
#
_entry.id   AF-A0A7G5IJS2-F1
#
_cell.length_a   1.000
_cell.length_b   1.000
_cell.length_c   1.000
_cell.angle_alpha   90.00
_cell.angle_beta   90.00
_cell.angle_gamma   90.00
#
_symmetry.space_group_name_H-M   'P 1'
#
loop_
_entity.id
_entity.type
_entity.pdbx_description
1 polymer ?
#
loop_
_entity_poly.entity_id
_entity_poly.type
_entity_poly.pdbx_seq_one_letter_code
_entity_poly.pdbx_strand_id
1 'polypeptide(L)'
;MRKLLWIALGIGGLLWSGLAWLFYWLAGSGQAAVNSLTRFFELNPASTQWLADTLAVAGPAMQVVVVALWLVGMALLLLLGWLVPRLRRKAAAVIVEGRAVAAAMAEGQRPVLDPLIRERLGPGSNPG
;
A
#
# COMPACT_ATOMS: atom_id res chain seq x y z
N MET A 1 -18.05 1.79 -8.08
CA MET A 1 -16.90 1.95 -7.15
C MET A 1 -15.71 1.03 -7.45
N ARG A 2 -15.91 -0.27 -7.72
CA ARG A 2 -14.79 -1.21 -7.98
C ARG A 2 -13.88 -0.78 -9.15
N LYS A 3 -14.44 -0.30 -10.27
CA LYS A 3 -13.66 0.23 -11.42
C LYS A 3 -12.79 1.45 -11.05
N LEU A 4 -13.34 2.40 -10.29
CA LEU A 4 -12.61 3.61 -9.86
C LEU A 4 -11.40 3.29 -8.95
N LEU A 5 -11.54 2.30 -8.05
CA LEU A 5 -10.44 1.87 -7.18
C LEU A 5 -9.27 1.30 -7.99
N TRP A 6 -9.57 0.46 -8.99
CA TRP A 6 -8.54 -0.12 -9.86
C TRP A 6 -7.88 0.93 -10.76
N ILE A 7 -8.65 1.92 -11.24
CA ILE A 7 -8.10 3.06 -11.99
C ILE A 7 -7.15 3.88 -11.10
N ALA A 8 -7.55 4.17 -9.86
CA ALA A 8 -6.71 4.92 -8.92
C ALA A 8 -5.42 4.16 -8.56
N LEU A 9 -5.50 2.85 -8.32
CA LEU A 9 -4.32 2.01 -8.10
C LEU A 9 -3.42 1.92 -9.34
N GLY A 10 -4.00 1.85 -10.53
CA GLY A 10 -3.26 1.85 -11.80
C GLY A 10 -2.51 3.16 -12.03
N ILE A 11 -3.18 4.30 -11.85
CA ILE A 11 -2.55 5.62 -11.94
C ILE A 11 -1.47 5.79 -10.86
N GLY A 12 -1.75 5.38 -9.62
CA GLY A 12 -0.77 5.42 -8.53
C GLY A 12 0.47 4.57 -8.82
N GLY A 13 0.29 3.37 -9.37
CA GLY A 13 1.39 2.48 -9.76
C GLY A 13 2.20 3.02 -10.94
N LEU A 14 1.55 3.68 -11.92
CA LEU A 14 2.22 4.37 -13.02
C LEU A 14 3.05 5.56 -12.53
N LEU A 15 2.49 6.41 -11.68
CA LEU A 15 3.21 7.53 -11.08
C LEU A 15 4.38 7.05 -10.22
N TRP A 16 4.17 6.01 -9.41
CA TRP A 16 5.22 5.42 -8.59
C TRP A 16 6.35 4.82 -9.42
N SER A 17 6.02 4.10 -10.48
CA SER A 17 7.01 3.52 -11.39
C SER A 17 7.77 4.59 -12.16
N GLY A 18 7.08 5.63 -12.64
CA GLY A 18 7.71 6.77 -13.29
C GLY A 18 8.67 7.51 -12.37
N LEU A 19 8.26 7.72 -11.11
CA LEU A 19 9.09 8.38 -10.09
C LEU A 19 10.32 7.52 -9.74
N ALA A 20 10.13 6.22 -9.49
CA ALA A 20 11.23 5.31 -9.21
C ALA A 20 12.19 5.20 -10.39
N TRP A 21 11.68 5.17 -11.62
CA TRP A 21 12.51 5.17 -12.82
C TRP A 21 13.32 6.45 -12.97
N LEU A 22 12.73 7.60 -12.67
CA LEU A 22 13.44 8.88 -12.66
C LEU A 22 14.58 8.87 -11.64
N PHE A 23 14.33 8.39 -10.42
CA PHE A 23 15.36 8.28 -9.39
C PHE A 23 16.46 7.26 -9.73
N TYR A 24 16.09 6.13 -10.35
CA TYR A 24 17.04 5.12 -10.81
C TYR A 24 17.96 5.67 -11.90
N TRP A 25 17.38 6.42 -12.85
CA TRP A 25 18.13 7.10 -13.90
C TRP A 25 19.04 8.19 -13.34
N LEU A 26 18.55 9.01 -12.41
CA LEU A 26 19.35 10.05 -11.74
C LEU A 26 20.53 9.41 -10.99
N ALA A 27 20.29 8.35 -10.23
CA ALA A 27 21.31 7.62 -9.48
C ALA A 27 22.37 6.99 -10.40
N GLY A 28 21.96 6.50 -11.58
CA GLY A 28 22.87 5.96 -12.60
C GLY A 28 23.63 7.02 -13.40
N SER A 29 23.09 8.22 -13.53
CA SER A 29 23.69 9.31 -14.31
C SER A 29 24.79 10.09 -13.58
N GLY A 30 25.03 9.83 -12.29
CA GLY A 30 25.98 10.59 -11.46
C GLY A 30 27.39 10.68 -12.06
N GLN A 31 27.87 9.61 -12.68
CA GLN A 31 29.17 9.57 -13.34
C GLN A 31 29.19 10.37 -14.66
N ALA A 32 28.09 10.38 -15.40
CA ALA A 32 27.93 11.19 -16.60
C ALA A 32 27.83 12.69 -16.28
N ALA A 33 27.18 13.04 -15.17
CA ALA A 33 27.08 14.42 -14.69
C ALA A 33 28.45 14.98 -14.27
N VAL A 34 29.26 14.19 -13.54
CA VAL A 34 30.63 14.60 -13.18
C VAL A 34 31.50 14.77 -14.42
N ASN A 35 31.51 13.81 -15.34
CA ASN A 35 32.31 13.93 -16.57
C ASN A 35 31.92 15.16 -17.41
N SER A 36 30.63 15.53 -17.40
CA SER A 36 30.15 16.74 -18.09
C SER A 36 30.58 18.01 -17.36
N LEU A 37 30.54 18.03 -16.02
CA LEU A 37 31.03 19.13 -15.19
C LEU A 37 32.54 19.31 -15.30
N THR A 38 33.33 18.24 -15.25
CA THR A 38 34.80 18.29 -15.38
C THR A 38 35.21 18.85 -16.74
N ARG A 39 34.51 18.48 -17.82
CA ARG A 39 34.72 19.06 -19.15
C ARG A 39 34.25 20.50 -19.26
N PHE A 40 33.11 20.85 -18.67
CA PHE A 40 32.54 22.18 -18.77
C PHE A 40 33.33 23.23 -17.99
N PHE A 41 33.91 22.84 -16.84
CA PHE A 41 34.72 23.72 -16.00
C PHE A 41 36.23 23.61 -16.26
N GLU A 42 36.67 22.87 -17.28
CA GLU A 42 38.09 22.60 -17.59
C GLU A 42 38.90 22.17 -16.35
N LEU A 43 38.26 21.46 -15.42
CA LEU A 43 38.88 21.05 -14.18
C LEU A 43 39.91 19.96 -14.47
N ASN A 44 41.05 20.02 -13.77
CA ASN A 44 42.06 18.99 -13.91
C ASN A 44 41.44 17.62 -13.56
N PRO A 45 41.42 16.64 -14.48
CA PRO A 45 40.79 15.35 -14.24
C PRO A 45 41.36 14.61 -13.03
N ALA A 46 42.63 14.87 -12.68
CA ALA A 46 43.27 14.30 -11.49
C ALA A 46 42.66 14.81 -10.17
N SER A 47 42.13 16.03 -10.11
CA SER A 47 41.55 16.59 -8.88
C SER A 47 40.06 16.26 -8.70
N THR A 48 39.39 15.73 -9.72
CA THR A 48 37.97 15.31 -9.68
C THR A 48 37.78 13.79 -9.70
N GLN A 49 38.88 13.04 -9.81
CA GLN A 49 38.87 11.58 -9.90
C GLN A 49 38.28 10.91 -8.64
N TRP A 50 38.57 11.43 -7.44
CA TRP A 50 37.98 10.96 -6.19
C TRP A 50 36.45 11.11 -6.16
N LEU A 51 35.93 12.17 -6.80
CA LEU A 51 34.49 12.45 -6.87
C LEU A 51 33.82 11.47 -7.84
N ALA A 52 34.46 11.19 -8.97
CA ALA A 52 34.02 10.19 -9.94
C ALA A 52 34.03 8.77 -9.32
N ASP A 53 35.07 8.40 -8.58
CA ASP A 53 35.18 7.10 -7.89
C ASP A 53 34.14 6.95 -6.78
N THR A 54 33.90 8.01 -6.00
CA THR A 54 32.86 8.00 -4.95
C THR A 54 31.47 7.84 -5.55
N LEU A 55 31.19 8.51 -6.68
CA LEU A 55 29.90 8.39 -7.38
C LEU A 55 29.75 7.07 -8.16
N ALA A 56 30.85 6.48 -8.63
CA ALA A 56 30.85 5.15 -9.24
C ALA A 56 30.50 4.06 -8.22
N VAL A 57 30.87 4.23 -6.95
CA VAL A 57 30.50 3.30 -5.86
C VAL A 57 29.11 3.62 -5.30
N ALA A 58 28.78 4.90 -5.12
CA ALA A 58 27.50 5.32 -4.54
C ALA A 58 26.31 5.19 -5.52
N GLY A 59 26.53 5.32 -6.83
CA GLY A 59 25.50 5.21 -7.86
C GLY A 59 24.77 3.86 -7.84
N PRO A 60 25.49 2.73 -7.95
CA PRO A 60 24.89 1.39 -7.85
C PRO A 60 24.20 1.13 -6.51
N ALA A 61 24.79 1.60 -5.40
CA ALA A 61 24.17 1.47 -4.08
C ALA A 61 22.82 2.22 -4.01
N MET A 62 22.76 3.44 -4.54
CA MET A 62 21.51 4.20 -4.64
C MET A 62 20.50 3.56 -5.59
N GLN A 63 20.95 2.96 -6.70
CA GLN A 63 20.07 2.19 -7.57
C GLN A 63 19.41 1.01 -6.84
N VAL A 64 20.17 0.28 -6.01
CA VAL A 64 19.62 -0.81 -5.19
C VAL A 64 18.58 -0.29 -4.19
N VAL A 65 18.85 0.85 -3.54
CA VAL A 65 17.89 1.50 -2.63
C VAL A 65 16.61 1.90 -3.36
N VAL A 66 16.74 2.49 -4.56
CA VAL A 66 15.58 2.88 -5.38
C VAL A 66 14.75 1.66 -5.80
N VAL A 67 15.40 0.55 -6.18
CA VAL A 67 14.70 -0.70 -6.51
C VAL A 67 14.01 -1.29 -5.28
N ALA A 68 14.66 -1.29 -4.12
CA ALA A 68 14.06 -1.74 -2.86
C ALA A 68 12.82 -0.89 -2.49
N LEU A 69 12.92 0.44 -2.61
CA LEU A 69 11.82 1.36 -2.39
C LEU A 69 10.67 1.08 -3.38
N TRP A 70 11.00 0.86 -4.66
CA TRP A 70 10.02 0.53 -5.69
C TRP A 70 9.25 -0.74 -5.35
N LEU A 71 9.95 -1.80 -4.93
CA LEU A 71 9.36 -3.07 -4.51
C LEU A 71 8.42 -2.90 -3.30
N VAL A 72 8.83 -2.12 -2.31
CA VAL A 72 7.99 -1.80 -1.13
C VAL A 72 6.71 -1.09 -1.55
N GLY A 73 6.80 -0.09 -2.43
CA GLY A 73 5.62 0.62 -2.95
C GLY A 73 4.68 -0.29 -3.75
N MET A 74 5.23 -1.18 -4.58
CA MET A 74 4.42 -2.18 -5.31
C MET A 74 3.74 -3.17 -4.36
N ALA A 75 4.45 -3.65 -3.35
CA ALA A 75 3.88 -4.53 -2.33
C ALA A 75 2.73 -3.85 -1.58
N LEU A 76 2.86 -2.57 -1.23
CA LEU A 76 1.78 -1.78 -0.61
C LEU A 76 0.57 -1.62 -1.53
N LEU A 77 0.78 -1.27 -2.81
CA LEU A 77 -0.32 -1.13 -3.78
C LEU A 77 -1.08 -2.44 -3.98
N LEU A 78 -0.37 -3.56 -4.06
CA LEU A 78 -0.96 -4.90 -4.14
C LEU A 78 -1.72 -5.26 -2.86
N LEU A 79 -1.14 -4.98 -1.69
CA LEU A 79 -1.78 -5.18 -0.40
C LEU A 79 -3.09 -4.39 -0.31
N LEU A 80 -3.09 -3.11 -0.70
CA LEU A 80 -4.29 -2.28 -0.76
C LEU A 80 -5.33 -2.82 -1.74
N GLY A 81 -4.90 -3.20 -2.94
CA GLY A 81 -5.77 -3.80 -3.96
C GLY A 81 -6.45 -5.08 -3.47
N TRP A 82 -5.80 -5.82 -2.57
CA TRP A 82 -6.34 -7.05 -1.98
C TRP A 82 -7.17 -6.83 -0.72
N LEU A 83 -6.74 -5.92 0.16
CA LEU A 83 -7.37 -5.69 1.47
C LEU A 83 -8.70 -4.94 1.33
N VAL A 84 -8.76 -3.93 0.46
CA VAL A 84 -9.96 -3.09 0.29
C VAL A 84 -11.20 -3.89 -0.14
N PRO A 85 -11.13 -4.83 -1.09
CA PRO A 85 -12.25 -5.72 -1.42
C PRO A 85 -12.70 -6.60 -0.25
N ARG A 86 -11.77 -7.12 0.56
CA ARG A 86 -12.09 -7.97 1.72
C ARG A 86 -12.80 -7.20 2.81
N LEU A 87 -12.32 -6.00 3.14
CA LEU A 87 -12.95 -5.12 4.12
C LEU A 87 -14.34 -4.69 3.67
N ARG A 88 -14.53 -4.37 2.38
CA ARG A 88 -15.85 -4.04 1.81
C ARG A 88 -16.85 -5.19 1.93
N ARG A 89 -16.43 -6.44 1.70
CA ARG A 89 -17.32 -7.60 1.86
C ARG A 89 -17.75 -7.81 3.30
N LYS A 90 -16.82 -7.68 4.26
CA LYS A 90 -17.13 -7.78 5.69
C LYS A 90 -18.07 -6.66 6.16
N ALA A 91 -17.80 -5.41 5.75
CA ALA A 91 -18.67 -4.28 6.08
C ALA A 91 -20.07 -4.44 5.48
N ALA A 92 -20.17 -4.92 4.24
CA ALA A 92 -21.48 -5.18 3.61
C ALA A 92 -22.26 -6.26 4.36
N ALA A 93 -21.61 -7.33 4.82
CA ALA A 93 -22.25 -8.39 5.60
C ALA A 93 -22.85 -7.85 6.92
N VAL A 94 -22.08 -7.06 7.67
CA VAL A 94 -22.53 -6.45 8.93
C VAL A 94 -23.71 -5.48 8.71
N ILE A 95 -23.69 -4.71 7.63
CA ILE A 95 -24.81 -3.79 7.31
C ILE A 95 -26.08 -4.56 6.93
N VAL A 96 -25.95 -5.67 6.21
CA VAL A 96 -27.10 -6.51 5.83
C VAL A 96 -27.69 -7.18 7.06
N GLU A 97 -26.87 -7.76 7.94
CA GLU A 97 -27.33 -8.31 9.22
C GLU A 97 -27.98 -7.24 10.10
N GLY A 98 -27.35 -6.07 10.24
CA GLY A 98 -27.92 -4.96 11.01
C GLY A 98 -29.27 -4.48 10.47
N ARG A 99 -29.45 -4.44 9.14
CA ARG A 99 -30.74 -4.12 8.52
C ARG A 99 -31.78 -5.22 8.73
N ALA A 100 -31.38 -6.49 8.67
CA ALA A 100 -32.28 -7.61 8.91
C ALA A 100 -32.78 -7.63 10.36
N VAL A 101 -31.89 -7.37 11.33
CA VAL A 101 -32.24 -7.24 12.75
C VAL A 101 -33.17 -6.03 12.98
N ALA A 102 -32.89 -4.89 12.33
CA ALA A 102 -33.75 -3.72 12.42
C ALA A 102 -35.14 -3.95 11.82
N ALA A 103 -35.24 -4.70 10.71
CA ALA A 103 -36.51 -5.06 10.09
C ALA A 103 -37.33 -6.01 10.98
N ALA A 104 -36.69 -7.03 11.57
CA ALA A 104 -37.35 -7.95 12.51
C ALA A 104 -37.89 -7.24 13.76
N MET A 105 -37.11 -6.27 14.30
CA MET A 105 -37.55 -5.42 15.40
C MET A 105 -38.73 -4.51 15.01
N ALA A 106 -38.76 -4.00 13.77
CA ALA A 106 -39.83 -3.15 13.26
C ALA A 106 -41.14 -3.90 12.98
N GLU A 107 -41.06 -5.18 12.58
CA GLU A 107 -42.22 -6.07 12.43
C GLU A 107 -42.77 -6.60 13.77
N GLY A 108 -42.22 -6.15 14.90
CA GLY A 108 -42.67 -6.58 16.23
C GLY A 108 -42.33 -8.04 16.56
N GLN A 109 -41.57 -8.73 15.70
CA GLN A 109 -40.97 -10.01 16.02
C GLN A 109 -39.83 -9.76 17.00
N ARG A 110 -40.10 -9.99 18.29
CA ARG A 110 -39.03 -10.11 19.30
C ARG A 110 -37.98 -11.06 18.73
N PRO A 111 -36.70 -10.67 18.64
CA PRO A 111 -35.66 -11.53 18.09
C PRO A 111 -35.74 -12.84 18.85
N VAL A 112 -36.04 -13.92 18.13
CA VAL A 112 -35.99 -15.27 18.66
C VAL A 112 -34.55 -15.46 19.09
N LEU A 113 -34.30 -15.25 20.38
CA LEU A 113 -33.06 -15.60 21.03
C LEU A 113 -32.75 -17.03 20.60
N ASP A 114 -31.65 -17.17 19.88
CA ASP A 114 -31.10 -18.44 19.47
C ASP A 114 -31.25 -19.47 20.61
N PRO A 115 -31.72 -20.69 20.36
CA PRO A 115 -31.77 -21.74 21.38
C PRO A 115 -30.40 -21.95 22.08
N LEU A 116 -29.31 -21.54 21.44
CA LEU A 116 -27.95 -21.50 22.01
C LEU A 116 -27.77 -20.56 23.23
N ILE A 117 -28.55 -19.47 23.35
CA ILE A 117 -28.50 -18.59 24.53
C ILE A 117 -29.36 -19.16 25.66
N ARG A 118 -30.47 -19.84 25.34
CA ARG A 118 -31.30 -20.54 26.32
C ARG A 118 -30.54 -21.69 26.98
N GLU A 119 -29.66 -22.37 26.25
CA GLU A 119 -28.82 -23.43 26.80
C GLU A 119 -27.73 -22.89 27.74
N ARG A 120 -27.18 -21.69 27.48
CA ARG A 120 -26.21 -21.03 28.36
C ARG A 120 -26.80 -20.45 29.65
N LEU A 121 -28.10 -20.20 29.71
CA LEU A 121 -28.75 -19.59 30.88
C LEU A 121 -29.30 -20.59 31.89
N GLY A 122 -29.30 -21.90 31.58
CA GLY A 122 -29.68 -22.95 32.51
C GLY A 122 -31.18 -22.94 32.89
N PRO A 123 -31.85 -24.10 32.97
CA PRO A 123 -33.19 -24.18 33.51
C PRO A 123 -33.12 -24.07 35.05
N GLY A 124 -33.11 -22.85 35.62
CA GLY A 124 -32.83 -22.79 37.06
C GLY A 124 -33.02 -21.49 37.85
N SER A 125 -33.59 -20.41 37.33
CA SER A 125 -33.91 -19.25 38.19
C SER A 125 -35.38 -18.87 38.08
N ASN A 126 -36.18 -19.62 38.85
CA ASN A 126 -37.51 -19.22 39.28
C ASN A 126 -37.34 -18.42 40.59
N PRO A 127 -37.52 -17.08 40.62
CA PRO A 127 -37.83 -16.40 41.87
C PRO A 127 -39.36 -16.40 42.03
N GLY A 128 -39.82 -17.11 43.05
CA GLY A 128 -41.17 -16.92 43.59
C GLY A 128 -41.36 -15.53 44.19
#